data_AF-A0A3B4AVP8-F1
#
_entry.id   AF-A0A3B4AVP8-F1
#
_cell.length_a   1.000
_cell.length_b   1.000
_cell.length_c   1.000
_cell.angle_alpha   90.00
_cell.angle_beta   90.00
_cell.angle_gamma   90.00
#
_symmetry.space_group_name_H-M   'P 1'
#
loop_
_entity.id
_entity.type
_entity.pdbx_description
1 polymer ?
#
loop_
_entity_poly.entity_id
_entity_poly.type
_entity_poly.pdbx_seq_one_letter_code
_entity_poly.pdbx_strand_id
1 'polypeptide(L)'
;EEDRRVICVFVFCKDEKVLEQIEMEVRMKDGASRLLAACSQRDQALEVSKNLVSCNSRILALLSQLQRMRRAQVLQRVGHGTRSEQGHLSDDLVTCFGKLSLSDLRIPLMWKDSEYFKNKGELHRCAFFCLLQCGSQILTTDLQIVDRTLTDICFEDTFIFDEVGPGFVLRLELYSSCVGEEGSLGTRRGSLGVTAMGNFSGKKLRAALESAAVCGSSPNGKASAPVISDPSTLEPKFNLLAHVTLKLKHVHGGFKTHDLSLVATEESSFWLPLYGNICCRLVAQPQCIKTFNLQCKIKA
;
A
#
# COMPACT_ATOMS: atom_id res chain seq x y z
N GLU A 1 33.55 21.40 -15.18
CA GLU A 1 33.47 19.95 -15.46
C GLU A 1 33.27 19.12 -14.19
N GLU A 2 33.92 19.52 -13.10
CA GLU A 2 33.81 18.93 -11.77
C GLU A 2 32.37 18.91 -11.20
N ASP A 3 31.64 20.04 -11.25
CA ASP A 3 30.22 20.09 -10.83
C ASP A 3 29.31 19.12 -11.60
N ARG A 4 29.58 18.89 -12.90
CA ARG A 4 28.79 17.94 -13.71
C ARG A 4 29.07 16.49 -13.31
N ARG A 5 30.32 16.16 -12.97
CA ARG A 5 30.65 14.83 -12.43
C ARG A 5 30.01 14.62 -11.08
N VAL A 6 30.06 15.62 -10.21
CA VAL A 6 29.46 15.58 -8.87
C VAL A 6 27.93 15.36 -8.96
N ILE A 7 27.22 16.16 -9.76
CA ILE A 7 25.76 16.00 -9.96
C ILE A 7 25.42 14.63 -10.55
N CYS A 8 26.19 14.15 -11.55
CA CYS A 8 25.97 12.84 -12.16
C CYS A 8 26.15 11.69 -11.16
N VAL A 9 27.22 11.75 -10.34
CA VAL A 9 27.53 10.74 -9.30
C VAL A 9 26.45 10.74 -8.21
N PHE A 10 26.01 11.91 -7.74
CA PHE A 10 24.95 12.01 -6.73
C PHE A 10 23.60 11.47 -7.23
N VAL A 11 23.26 11.69 -8.49
CA VAL A 11 22.03 11.17 -9.11
C VAL A 11 22.10 9.65 -9.28
N PHE A 12 23.22 9.12 -9.77
CA PHE A 12 23.42 7.67 -9.93
C PHE A 12 23.34 6.93 -8.59
N CYS A 13 23.97 7.48 -7.55
CA CYS A 13 23.93 6.93 -6.19
C CYS A 13 22.50 6.92 -5.61
N LYS A 14 21.64 7.90 -5.96
CA LYS A 14 20.23 7.91 -5.52
C LYS A 14 19.39 6.83 -6.23
N ASP A 15 19.60 6.61 -7.52
CA ASP A 15 18.91 5.55 -8.27
C ASP A 15 19.29 4.16 -7.77
N GLU A 16 20.57 3.94 -7.47
CA GLU A 16 21.10 2.69 -6.91
C GLU A 16 20.45 2.35 -5.56
N LYS A 17 20.37 3.33 -4.64
CA LYS A 17 19.69 3.13 -3.34
C LYS A 17 18.22 2.74 -3.49
N VAL A 18 17.48 3.33 -4.43
CA VAL A 18 16.07 2.97 -4.67
C VAL A 18 15.96 1.57 -5.29
N LEU A 19 16.89 1.20 -6.18
CA LEU A 19 16.96 -0.15 -6.74
C LEU A 19 17.24 -1.21 -5.67
N GLU A 20 18.19 -0.96 -4.76
CA GLU A 20 18.48 -1.84 -3.63
C GLU A 20 17.25 -2.03 -2.72
N GLN A 21 16.50 -0.96 -2.45
CA GLN A 21 15.26 -1.02 -1.68
C GLN A 21 14.19 -1.86 -2.40
N ILE A 22 14.05 -1.71 -3.72
CA ILE A 22 13.12 -2.54 -4.51
C ILE A 22 13.51 -4.01 -4.43
N GLU A 23 14.79 -4.34 -4.59
CA GLU A 23 15.26 -5.72 -4.55
C GLU A 23 15.08 -6.34 -3.15
N MET A 24 15.31 -5.56 -2.09
CA MET A 24 14.99 -5.95 -0.72
C MET A 24 13.49 -6.27 -0.55
N GLU A 25 12.60 -5.37 -0.99
CA GLU A 25 11.14 -5.58 -0.88
C GLU A 25 10.65 -6.77 -1.72
N VAL A 26 11.25 -7.03 -2.88
CA VAL A 26 10.96 -8.23 -3.69
C VAL A 26 11.36 -9.50 -2.93
N ARG A 27 12.54 -9.53 -2.30
CA ARG A 27 12.95 -10.67 -1.47
C ARG A 27 12.05 -10.85 -0.25
N MET A 28 11.62 -9.76 0.39
CA MET A 28 10.66 -9.80 1.50
C MET A 28 9.32 -10.40 1.06
N LYS A 29 8.81 -9.97 -0.09
CA LYS A 29 7.60 -10.54 -0.70
C LYS A 29 7.75 -12.04 -0.97
N ASP A 30 8.84 -12.46 -1.61
CA ASP A 30 9.07 -13.88 -1.92
C ASP A 30 9.17 -14.73 -0.65
N GLY A 31 9.82 -14.19 0.40
CA GLY A 31 9.86 -14.80 1.73
C GLY A 31 8.49 -14.94 2.36
N ALA A 32 7.67 -13.88 2.33
CA ALA A 32 6.31 -13.88 2.84
C ALA A 32 5.41 -14.87 2.07
N SER A 33 5.54 -15.01 0.75
CA SER A 33 4.77 -15.99 -0.02
C SER A 33 5.10 -17.43 0.39
N ARG A 34 6.39 -17.73 0.64
CA ARG A 34 6.80 -19.06 1.13
C ARG A 34 6.32 -19.31 2.55
N LEU A 35 6.40 -18.29 3.42
CA LEU A 35 5.92 -18.37 4.79
C LEU A 35 4.41 -18.61 4.83
N LEU A 36 3.66 -17.93 3.98
CA LEU A 36 2.21 -18.08 3.89
C LEU A 36 1.80 -19.50 3.49
N ALA A 37 2.49 -20.07 2.50
CA ALA A 37 2.29 -21.46 2.09
C ALA A 37 2.64 -22.48 3.20
N ALA A 38 3.45 -22.09 4.19
CA ALA A 38 3.83 -22.92 5.33
C ALA A 38 2.98 -22.64 6.59
N CYS A 39 2.11 -21.61 6.58
CA CYS A 39 1.30 -21.28 7.75
C CYS A 39 0.24 -22.36 7.99
N SER A 40 0.24 -22.91 9.21
CA SER A 40 -0.84 -23.81 9.67
C SER A 40 -1.89 -23.08 10.51
N GLN A 41 -1.52 -21.96 11.12
CA GLN A 41 -2.42 -21.13 11.92
C GLN A 41 -2.98 -19.97 11.10
N ARG A 42 -4.29 -19.74 11.25
CA ARG A 42 -5.00 -18.70 10.48
C ARG A 42 -4.51 -17.29 10.80
N ASP A 43 -4.28 -16.99 12.08
CA ASP A 43 -3.84 -15.65 12.50
C ASP A 43 -2.45 -15.32 11.95
N GLN A 44 -1.54 -16.31 11.92
CA GLN A 44 -0.24 -16.17 11.27
C GLN A 44 -0.40 -15.96 9.76
N ALA A 45 -1.24 -16.76 9.11
CA ALA A 45 -1.50 -16.62 7.67
C ALA A 45 -2.08 -15.24 7.32
N LEU A 46 -2.95 -14.69 8.16
CA LEU A 46 -3.52 -13.35 8.00
C LEU A 46 -2.45 -12.27 8.09
N GLU A 47 -1.57 -12.30 9.09
CA GLU A 47 -0.51 -11.29 9.21
C GLU A 47 0.48 -11.37 8.04
N VAL A 48 0.81 -12.58 7.59
CA VAL A 48 1.69 -12.76 6.42
C VAL A 48 1.00 -12.28 5.13
N SER A 49 -0.30 -12.49 4.99
CA SER A 49 -1.09 -11.97 3.86
C SER A 49 -1.15 -10.44 3.84
N LYS A 50 -1.34 -9.80 5.01
CA LYS A 50 -1.20 -8.35 5.17
C LYS A 50 0.18 -7.85 4.75
N ASN A 51 1.25 -8.54 5.16
CA ASN A 51 2.62 -8.22 4.76
C ASN A 51 2.82 -8.31 3.24
N LEU A 52 2.22 -9.29 2.57
CA LEU A 52 2.25 -9.38 1.10
C LEU A 52 1.58 -8.18 0.44
N VAL A 53 0.42 -7.73 0.94
CA VAL A 53 -0.23 -6.50 0.44
C VAL A 53 0.69 -5.30 0.64
N SER A 54 1.27 -5.13 1.82
CA SER A 54 2.18 -4.03 2.13
C SER A 54 3.43 -4.02 1.25
N CYS A 55 4.11 -5.17 1.08
CA CYS A 55 5.29 -5.28 0.22
C CYS A 55 4.95 -4.98 -1.24
N ASN A 56 3.82 -5.49 -1.77
CA ASN A 56 3.38 -5.17 -3.12
C ASN A 56 3.20 -3.66 -3.31
N SER A 57 2.56 -2.99 -2.35
CA SER A 57 2.37 -1.54 -2.39
C SER A 57 3.70 -0.78 -2.31
N ARG A 58 4.64 -1.20 -1.45
CA ARG A 58 6.00 -0.61 -1.37
C ARG A 58 6.76 -0.75 -2.68
N ILE A 59 6.77 -1.94 -3.29
CA ILE A 59 7.43 -2.18 -4.58
C ILE A 59 6.87 -1.24 -5.65
N LEU A 60 5.54 -1.14 -5.77
CA LEU A 60 4.91 -0.26 -6.76
C LEU A 60 5.21 1.21 -6.52
N ALA A 61 5.23 1.64 -5.26
CA ALA A 61 5.53 3.02 -4.88
C ALA A 61 7.00 3.39 -5.16
N LEU A 62 7.95 2.51 -4.85
CA LEU A 62 9.37 2.67 -5.14
C LEU A 62 9.65 2.65 -6.65
N LEU A 63 9.03 1.73 -7.41
CA LEU A 63 9.12 1.71 -8.87
C LEU A 63 8.61 3.02 -9.48
N SER A 64 7.49 3.54 -8.97
CA SER A 64 6.93 4.83 -9.40
C SER A 64 7.84 6.00 -9.06
N GLN A 65 8.53 5.98 -7.92
CA GLN A 65 9.56 6.96 -7.56
C GLN A 65 10.75 6.89 -8.53
N LEU A 66 11.30 5.69 -8.76
CA LEU A 66 12.42 5.47 -9.67
C LEU A 66 12.11 5.95 -11.08
N GLN A 67 10.91 5.67 -11.59
CA GLN A 67 10.46 6.16 -12.89
C GLN A 67 10.41 7.70 -12.94
N ARG A 68 9.92 8.36 -11.89
CA ARG A 68 9.91 9.83 -11.81
C ARG A 68 11.33 10.41 -11.81
N MET A 69 12.25 9.80 -11.06
CA MET A 69 13.65 10.21 -11.02
C MET A 69 14.30 10.11 -12.41
N ARG A 70 14.14 8.97 -13.09
CA ARG A 70 14.66 8.76 -14.45
C ARG A 70 14.07 9.73 -15.47
N ARG A 71 12.76 10.02 -15.41
CA ARG A 71 12.13 11.02 -16.28
C ARG A 71 12.72 12.42 -16.08
N ALA A 72 12.94 12.83 -14.82
CA ALA A 72 13.55 14.12 -14.52
C ALA A 72 14.98 14.23 -15.07
N GLN A 73 15.77 13.16 -15.00
CA GLN A 73 17.12 13.11 -15.58
C GLN A 73 17.12 13.28 -17.10
N VAL A 74 16.20 12.60 -17.81
CA VAL A 74 16.08 12.74 -19.26
C VAL A 74 15.72 14.17 -19.65
N LEU A 75 14.75 14.77 -18.97
CA LEU A 75 14.34 16.16 -19.23
C LEU A 75 15.47 17.17 -18.98
N GLN A 76 16.28 16.96 -17.94
CA GLN A 76 17.46 17.80 -17.68
C GLN A 76 18.53 17.68 -18.78
N ARG A 77 18.71 16.50 -19.38
CA ARG A 77 19.66 16.29 -20.48
C ARG A 77 19.19 16.92 -21.79
N VAL A 78 17.88 16.99 -22.04
CA VAL A 78 17.29 17.55 -23.27
C VAL A 78 17.09 19.07 -23.17
N GLY A 79 16.78 19.60 -21.98
CA GLY A 79 16.49 21.03 -21.76
C GLY A 79 17.69 21.98 -21.71
N HIS A 80 18.93 21.49 -21.87
CA HIS A 80 20.14 22.33 -21.87
C HIS A 80 20.54 22.87 -23.27
N GLY A 81 19.73 22.63 -24.31
CA GLY A 81 19.97 23.10 -25.68
C GLY A 81 19.49 24.52 -25.99
N THR A 82 18.75 25.19 -25.10
CA THR A 82 18.21 26.53 -25.32
C THR A 82 18.40 27.41 -24.09
N ARG A 83 19.57 28.06 -23.98
CA ARG A 83 19.71 29.27 -23.15
C ARG A 83 18.90 30.38 -23.82
N SER A 84 17.65 30.56 -23.40
CA SER A 84 16.95 31.82 -23.60
C SER A 84 17.24 32.71 -22.40
N GLU A 85 18.02 33.76 -22.64
CA GLU A 85 18.17 34.90 -21.73
C GLU A 85 16.89 35.73 -21.74
N GLN A 86 15.88 35.30 -20.99
CA GLN A 86 14.87 36.21 -20.48
C GLN A 86 14.54 35.80 -19.04
N GLY A 87 15.13 36.55 -18.11
CA GLY A 87 14.75 36.52 -16.71
C GLY A 87 13.28 36.93 -16.59
N HIS A 88 12.43 35.96 -16.29
CA HIS A 88 11.16 36.24 -15.64
C HIS A 88 11.32 35.79 -14.18
N LEU A 89 11.25 36.76 -13.29
CA LEU A 89 11.14 36.59 -11.84
C LEU A 89 9.85 35.82 -11.54
N SER A 90 9.82 34.52 -11.78
CA SER A 90 8.87 33.66 -11.10
C SER A 90 9.42 33.47 -9.70
N ASP A 91 8.84 34.20 -8.74
CA ASP A 91 8.92 34.00 -7.30
C ASP A 91 9.44 32.58 -7.00
N ASP A 92 10.72 32.48 -6.66
CA ASP A 92 11.48 31.24 -6.52
C ASP A 92 11.04 30.58 -5.20
N LEU A 93 9.76 30.19 -5.17
CA LEU A 93 9.07 29.63 -4.02
C LEU A 93 9.65 28.24 -3.79
N VAL A 94 10.73 28.19 -3.01
CA VAL A 94 11.26 26.96 -2.45
C VAL A 94 10.12 26.26 -1.72
N THR A 95 9.69 25.11 -2.26
CA THR A 95 8.62 24.33 -1.63
C THR A 95 9.14 23.80 -0.29
N CYS A 96 8.53 24.26 0.79
CA CYS A 96 8.91 23.80 2.12
C CYS A 96 8.39 22.38 2.35
N PHE A 97 9.30 21.44 2.56
CA PHE A 97 8.98 20.08 2.98
C PHE A 97 8.69 20.05 4.49
N GLY A 98 7.94 19.05 4.92
CA GLY A 98 7.49 18.91 6.30
C GLY A 98 7.31 17.48 6.73
N LYS A 99 6.83 17.32 7.96
CA LYS A 99 6.27 16.07 8.44
C LYS A 99 4.75 16.12 8.30
N LEU A 100 4.15 15.01 7.88
CA LEU A 100 2.70 14.82 7.91
C LEU A 100 2.39 13.76 8.95
N SER A 101 1.42 14.03 9.83
CA SER A 101 0.99 13.12 10.88
C SER A 101 -0.50 12.85 10.76
N LEU A 102 -0.87 11.57 10.78
CA LEU A 102 -2.25 11.10 10.91
C LEU A 102 -2.39 10.37 12.24
N SER A 103 -3.40 10.72 13.02
CA SER A 103 -3.69 10.15 14.34
C SER A 103 -5.20 10.08 14.57
N ASP A 104 -5.62 9.47 15.69
CA ASP A 104 -7.03 9.33 16.10
C ASP A 104 -7.88 8.68 14.99
N LEU A 105 -7.36 7.66 14.30
CA LEU A 105 -8.06 7.04 13.17
C LEU A 105 -9.21 6.17 13.65
N ARG A 106 -10.43 6.53 13.24
CA ARG A 106 -11.68 5.82 13.56
C ARG A 106 -12.48 5.55 12.30
N ILE A 107 -13.00 4.34 12.16
CA ILE A 107 -13.83 3.92 11.04
C ILE A 107 -15.17 3.43 11.61
N PRO A 108 -16.23 4.25 11.58
CA PRO A 108 -17.53 3.86 12.07
C PRO A 108 -18.17 2.77 11.22
N LEU A 109 -18.82 1.82 11.88
CA LEU A 109 -19.53 0.69 11.29
C LEU A 109 -21.05 0.92 11.34
N MET A 110 -21.78 0.30 10.42
CA MET A 110 -23.24 0.40 10.27
C MET A 110 -23.88 -0.97 10.15
N TRP A 111 -23.81 -1.75 11.23
CA TRP A 111 -24.48 -3.05 11.32
C TRP A 111 -26.00 -2.90 11.23
N LYS A 112 -26.64 -3.75 10.43
CA LYS A 112 -28.11 -3.76 10.31
C LYS A 112 -28.74 -4.51 11.49
N ASP A 113 -29.93 -4.12 11.90
CA ASP A 113 -30.69 -4.83 12.95
C ASP A 113 -30.85 -6.33 12.63
N SER A 114 -31.02 -6.67 11.35
CA SER A 114 -31.06 -8.07 10.91
C SER A 114 -29.80 -8.86 11.25
N GLU A 115 -28.63 -8.22 11.24
CA GLU A 115 -27.34 -8.84 11.55
C GLU A 115 -27.15 -8.98 13.08
N TYR A 116 -27.74 -8.08 13.86
CA TYR A 116 -27.79 -8.18 15.32
C TYR A 116 -28.74 -9.29 15.79
N PHE A 117 -29.97 -9.35 15.27
CA PHE A 117 -31.03 -10.18 15.84
C PHE A 117 -31.23 -11.55 15.18
N LYS A 118 -30.84 -11.75 13.91
CA LYS A 118 -31.16 -13.01 13.18
C LYS A 118 -30.06 -14.07 13.24
N ASN A 119 -28.82 -13.70 13.56
CA ASN A 119 -27.73 -14.67 13.66
C ASN A 119 -27.54 -15.13 15.11
N LYS A 120 -28.32 -16.13 15.52
CA LYS A 120 -28.23 -16.78 16.85
C LYS A 120 -26.99 -17.68 17.05
N GLY A 121 -26.00 -17.64 16.15
CA GLY A 121 -24.80 -18.49 16.27
C GLY A 121 -23.60 -18.04 15.43
N GLU A 122 -23.79 -17.50 14.22
CA GLU A 122 -22.68 -17.10 13.34
C GLU A 122 -22.35 -15.61 13.50
N LEU A 123 -21.18 -15.31 14.08
CA LEU A 123 -20.59 -13.98 14.03
C LEU A 123 -19.85 -13.86 12.70
N HIS A 124 -20.34 -13.03 11.78
CA HIS A 124 -19.54 -12.63 10.61
C HIS A 124 -18.32 -11.88 11.12
N ARG A 125 -17.15 -12.53 11.04
CA ARG A 125 -15.86 -11.96 11.45
C ARG A 125 -15.03 -11.67 10.22
N CYS A 126 -14.47 -10.48 10.16
CA CYS A 126 -13.49 -10.12 9.14
C CYS A 126 -12.20 -9.65 9.81
N ALA A 127 -11.07 -10.02 9.22
CA ALA A 127 -9.80 -9.39 9.53
C ALA A 127 -9.71 -8.09 8.75
N PHE A 128 -9.23 -7.03 9.39
CA PHE A 128 -9.20 -5.68 8.85
C PHE A 128 -7.87 -5.01 9.16
N PHE A 129 -7.36 -4.23 8.22
CA PHE A 129 -6.27 -3.28 8.47
C PHE A 129 -6.37 -2.12 7.46
N CYS A 130 -5.66 -1.02 7.73
CA CYS A 130 -5.51 0.05 6.75
C CYS A 130 -4.08 0.17 6.24
N LEU A 131 -3.96 0.56 4.97
CA LEU A 131 -2.71 0.93 4.32
C LEU A 131 -2.72 2.44 4.04
N LEU A 132 -1.68 3.13 4.50
CA LEU A 132 -1.50 4.56 4.33
C LEU A 132 -0.34 4.81 3.38
N GLN A 133 -0.61 5.48 2.26
CA GLN A 133 0.38 5.82 1.26
C GLN A 133 0.52 7.33 1.11
N CYS A 134 1.73 7.85 1.29
CA CYS A 134 2.08 9.22 0.93
C CYS A 134 3.36 9.21 0.09
N GLY A 135 3.22 9.43 -1.22
CA GLY A 135 4.33 9.30 -2.15
C GLY A 135 4.84 7.85 -2.21
N SER A 136 6.12 7.65 -1.88
CA SER A 136 6.76 6.33 -1.80
C SER A 136 6.72 5.70 -0.41
N GLN A 137 6.30 6.44 0.61
CA GLN A 137 6.20 5.93 1.97
C GLN A 137 4.88 5.19 2.17
N ILE A 138 4.97 3.95 2.66
CA ILE A 138 3.83 3.07 2.94
C ILE A 138 3.88 2.63 4.41
N LEU A 139 2.84 3.01 5.15
CA LEU A 139 2.61 2.59 6.53
C LEU A 139 1.34 1.73 6.59
N THR A 140 1.25 0.85 7.56
CA THR A 140 0.10 -0.02 7.79
C THR A 140 -0.31 0.04 9.25
N THR A 141 -1.59 -0.09 9.52
CA THR A 141 -2.08 -0.29 10.89
C THR A 141 -1.84 -1.73 11.34
N ASP A 142 -2.08 -1.99 12.62
CA ASP A 142 -2.24 -3.36 13.11
C ASP A 142 -3.48 -4.02 12.52
N LEU A 143 -3.48 -5.36 12.53
CA LEU A 143 -4.59 -6.19 12.07
C LEU A 143 -5.60 -6.34 13.21
N GLN A 144 -6.87 -6.08 12.94
CA GLN A 144 -7.95 -6.23 13.90
C GLN A 144 -9.01 -7.21 13.38
N ILE A 145 -9.54 -8.03 14.27
CA ILE A 145 -10.71 -8.87 13.99
C ILE A 145 -11.96 -8.05 14.31
N VAL A 146 -12.81 -7.89 13.31
CA VAL A 146 -14.00 -7.04 13.35
C VAL A 146 -15.24 -7.92 13.31
N ASP A 147 -16.14 -7.71 14.27
CA ASP A 147 -17.44 -8.35 14.32
C ASP A 147 -18.52 -7.38 14.80
N ARG A 148 -19.77 -7.86 14.84
CA ARG A 148 -20.94 -7.04 15.19
C ARG A 148 -20.90 -6.39 16.58
N THR A 149 -19.98 -6.79 17.46
CA THR A 149 -19.83 -6.16 18.78
C THR A 149 -19.16 -4.79 18.71
N LEU A 150 -18.45 -4.49 17.62
CA LEU A 150 -17.77 -3.22 17.42
C LEU A 150 -18.70 -2.21 16.73
N THR A 151 -18.83 -1.00 17.29
CA THR A 151 -19.47 0.12 16.58
C THR A 151 -18.49 0.85 15.68
N ASP A 152 -17.20 0.77 15.99
CA ASP A 152 -16.13 1.49 15.31
C ASP A 152 -14.83 0.70 15.38
N ILE A 153 -14.04 0.79 14.31
CA ILE A 153 -12.65 0.31 14.31
C ILE A 153 -11.76 1.50 14.65
N CYS A 154 -10.96 1.39 15.70
CA CYS A 154 -10.13 2.48 16.21
C CYS A 154 -8.65 2.09 16.22
N PHE A 155 -7.79 3.01 15.82
CA PHE A 155 -6.34 2.88 15.93
C PHE A 155 -5.77 4.04 16.75
N GLU A 156 -5.05 3.71 17.81
CA GLU A 156 -4.38 4.69 18.70
C GLU A 156 -3.04 5.16 18.12
N ASP A 157 -2.54 4.47 17.09
CA ASP A 157 -1.27 4.76 16.44
C ASP A 157 -1.23 6.16 15.81
N THR A 158 -0.03 6.74 15.83
CA THR A 158 0.28 7.96 15.07
C THR A 158 1.19 7.61 13.90
N PHE A 159 0.70 7.84 12.68
CA PHE A 159 1.42 7.59 11.44
C PHE A 159 2.14 8.87 10.99
N ILE A 160 3.46 8.80 10.86
CA ILE A 160 4.30 9.95 10.51
C ILE A 160 4.96 9.70 9.15
N PHE A 161 4.82 10.67 8.24
CA PHE A 161 5.50 10.71 6.96
C PHE A 161 6.49 11.87 6.94
N ASP A 162 7.72 11.60 6.53
CA ASP A 162 8.80 12.58 6.46
C ASP A 162 8.94 13.17 5.05
N GLU A 163 9.60 14.32 4.95
CA GLU A 163 9.91 14.99 3.66
C GLU A 163 8.69 15.15 2.73
N VAL A 164 7.54 15.50 3.31
CA VAL A 164 6.28 15.68 2.60
C VAL A 164 6.15 17.12 2.13
N GLY A 165 6.02 17.33 0.81
CA GLY A 165 5.79 18.64 0.22
C GLY A 165 4.32 19.12 0.34
N PRO A 166 4.02 20.39 0.09
CA PRO A 166 2.67 20.95 0.22
C PRO A 166 1.65 20.34 -0.77
N GLY A 167 2.12 19.81 -1.90
CA GLY A 167 1.29 19.12 -2.90
C GLY A 167 1.00 17.65 -2.59
N PHE A 168 1.11 17.22 -1.34
CA PHE A 168 0.97 15.81 -0.98
C PHE A 168 -0.43 15.26 -1.27
N VAL A 169 -0.45 13.95 -1.49
CA VAL A 169 -1.66 13.15 -1.62
C VAL A 169 -1.47 11.94 -0.71
N LEU A 170 -2.12 11.95 0.44
CA LEU A 170 -2.19 10.83 1.36
C LEU A 170 -3.39 9.97 0.98
N ARG A 171 -3.17 8.72 0.60
CA ARG A 171 -4.22 7.75 0.33
C ARG A 171 -4.33 6.78 1.50
N LEU A 172 -5.50 6.67 2.10
CA LEU A 172 -5.84 5.64 3.07
C LEU A 172 -6.71 4.59 2.39
N GLU A 173 -6.29 3.33 2.46
CA GLU A 173 -6.97 2.19 1.87
C GLU A 173 -7.36 1.22 2.97
N LEU A 174 -8.62 0.79 2.95
CA LEU A 174 -9.21 -0.11 3.94
C LEU A 174 -9.25 -1.50 3.32
N TYR A 175 -8.58 -2.46 3.95
CA TYR A 175 -8.52 -3.84 3.48
C TYR A 175 -9.27 -4.76 4.44
N SER A 176 -9.99 -5.72 3.87
CA SER A 176 -10.73 -6.71 4.64
C SER A 176 -10.53 -8.12 4.06
N SER A 177 -10.57 -9.12 4.94
CA SER A 177 -10.58 -10.54 4.59
C SER A 177 -11.61 -11.28 5.44
N CYS A 178 -12.40 -12.15 4.82
CA CYS A 178 -13.34 -13.01 5.53
C CYS A 178 -12.57 -13.96 6.45
N VAL A 179 -12.95 -14.03 7.72
CA VAL A 179 -12.45 -15.02 8.67
C VAL A 179 -13.52 -16.12 8.76
N GLY A 180 -13.52 -17.01 7.77
CA GLY A 180 -14.40 -18.18 7.80
C GLY A 180 -14.07 -19.07 9.00
N GLU A 181 -15.10 -19.57 9.69
CA GLU A 181 -14.96 -20.56 10.76
C GLU A 181 -14.83 -21.96 10.13
N GLU A 182 -13.87 -22.75 10.60
CA GLU A 182 -13.79 -24.17 10.25
C GLU A 182 -14.92 -24.91 10.96
N GLY A 183 -16.02 -25.16 10.24
CA GLY A 183 -17.09 -26.02 10.78
C GLY A 183 -18.47 -25.79 10.20
N SER A 184 -18.69 -26.12 8.93
CA SER A 184 -20.00 -26.65 8.50
C SER A 184 -19.84 -27.37 7.16
N LEU A 185 -19.96 -28.70 7.21
CA LEU A 185 -20.31 -29.54 6.06
C LEU A 185 -21.76 -29.17 5.64
N GLY A 186 -21.90 -28.01 5.00
CA GLY A 186 -23.16 -27.46 4.53
C GLY A 186 -23.02 -27.10 3.06
N THR A 187 -23.71 -27.87 2.22
CA THR A 187 -23.81 -27.81 0.75
C THR A 187 -23.58 -26.42 0.13
N ARG A 188 -22.41 -26.19 -0.49
CA ARG A 188 -22.19 -25.06 -1.41
C ARG A 188 -22.65 -25.43 -2.81
N ARG A 189 -23.75 -24.82 -3.27
CA ARG A 189 -24.14 -24.79 -4.70
C ARG A 189 -23.34 -23.66 -5.36
N GLY A 190 -22.69 -23.97 -6.47
CA GLY A 190 -21.69 -23.12 -7.11
C GLY A 190 -22.23 -21.81 -7.67
N SER A 191 -21.37 -20.80 -7.64
CA SER A 191 -21.42 -19.65 -8.54
C SER A 191 -20.00 -19.43 -9.08
N LEU A 192 -19.81 -19.72 -10.38
CA LEU A 192 -18.63 -19.30 -11.12
C LEU A 192 -18.74 -17.78 -11.32
N GLY A 193 -18.05 -17.02 -10.47
CA GLY A 193 -17.79 -15.61 -10.70
C GLY A 193 -16.56 -15.44 -11.58
N VAL A 194 -16.74 -14.96 -12.81
CA VAL A 194 -15.64 -14.58 -13.71
C VAL A 194 -14.99 -13.31 -13.16
N THR A 195 -13.80 -13.43 -12.57
CA THR A 195 -12.86 -12.31 -12.42
C THR A 195 -11.58 -12.65 -13.16
N ALA A 196 -11.43 -12.05 -14.32
CA ALA A 196 -10.17 -11.99 -15.04
C ALA A 196 -9.22 -11.04 -14.31
N MET A 197 -8.21 -11.59 -13.65
CA MET A 197 -6.95 -10.91 -13.33
C MET A 197 -5.85 -11.95 -13.54
N GLY A 198 -5.04 -11.74 -14.58
CA GLY A 198 -4.01 -12.68 -14.99
C GLY A 198 -2.95 -12.87 -13.90
N ASN A 199 -2.73 -14.14 -13.55
CA ASN A 199 -1.57 -14.56 -12.79
C ASN A 199 -0.31 -14.30 -13.63
N PHE A 200 0.35 -13.16 -13.44
CA PHE A 200 1.71 -13.00 -13.96
C PHE A 200 2.67 -13.75 -13.02
N SER A 201 2.82 -15.05 -13.27
CA SER A 201 3.85 -15.88 -12.66
C SER A 201 5.22 -15.31 -13.03
N GLY A 202 5.97 -14.89 -12.01
CA GLY A 202 7.28 -14.23 -12.10
C GLY A 202 8.41 -15.14 -12.57
N LYS A 203 8.33 -15.64 -13.81
CA LYS A 203 9.48 -16.22 -14.53
C LYS A 203 9.66 -15.51 -15.87
N LYS A 204 9.97 -14.20 -15.86
CA LYS A 204 10.45 -13.44 -17.04
C LYS A 204 10.90 -12.01 -16.72
N LEU A 205 11.89 -11.85 -15.84
CA LEU A 205 12.68 -10.60 -15.74
C LEU A 205 14.20 -10.85 -15.68
N ARG A 206 14.64 -11.97 -16.25
CA ARG A 206 16.04 -12.27 -16.58
C ARG A 206 16.08 -12.84 -18.00
N ALA A 207 15.75 -12.01 -18.97
CA ALA A 207 15.78 -12.35 -20.40
C ALA A 207 16.03 -11.12 -21.30
N ALA A 208 16.57 -10.04 -20.73
CA ALA A 208 16.92 -8.82 -21.47
C ALA A 208 18.42 -8.49 -21.44
N LEU A 209 19.29 -9.40 -20.94
CA LEU A 209 20.74 -9.14 -20.88
C LEU A 209 21.67 -10.31 -21.26
N GLU A 210 21.19 -11.50 -21.63
CA GLU A 210 22.10 -12.57 -22.07
C GLU A 210 21.46 -13.39 -23.20
N SER A 211 21.81 -13.05 -24.44
CA SER A 211 21.51 -13.84 -25.62
C SER A 211 22.80 -14.11 -26.37
N ALA A 212 23.58 -15.09 -25.88
CA ALA A 212 24.59 -15.80 -26.66
C ALA A 212 24.92 -17.13 -25.97
N ALA A 213 25.00 -18.20 -26.77
CA ALA A 213 25.44 -19.57 -26.44
C ALA A 213 24.38 -20.61 -25.95
N VAL A 214 23.69 -21.20 -26.93
CA VAL A 214 23.80 -22.63 -27.34
C VAL A 214 23.77 -23.73 -26.25
N CYS A 215 22.69 -24.52 -26.35
CA CYS A 215 22.52 -25.98 -26.26
C CYS A 215 22.95 -26.79 -25.02
N GLY A 216 22.04 -27.65 -24.53
CA GLY A 216 22.41 -28.91 -23.88
C GLY A 216 21.39 -29.53 -22.92
N SER A 217 20.58 -30.45 -23.45
CA SER A 217 20.25 -31.79 -22.92
C SER A 217 19.78 -32.02 -21.46
N SER A 218 18.59 -32.62 -21.33
CA SER A 218 18.10 -33.44 -20.19
C SER A 218 18.93 -34.74 -20.07
N PRO A 219 19.01 -35.46 -18.92
CA PRO A 219 17.90 -36.35 -18.49
C PRO A 219 17.75 -36.64 -16.96
N ASN A 220 16.50 -36.92 -16.58
CA ASN A 220 16.02 -37.93 -15.62
C ASN A 220 16.63 -38.04 -14.20
N GLY A 221 15.83 -37.72 -13.18
CA GLY A 221 16.08 -38.08 -11.78
C GLY A 221 14.78 -38.10 -10.97
N LYS A 222 14.28 -39.30 -10.66
CA LYS A 222 13.11 -39.51 -9.79
C LYS A 222 13.46 -39.04 -8.38
N ALA A 223 12.89 -37.91 -7.96
CA ALA A 223 12.81 -37.52 -6.57
C ALA A 223 11.33 -37.54 -6.16
N SER A 224 11.03 -38.29 -5.11
CA SER A 224 9.76 -38.36 -4.41
C SER A 224 9.12 -36.98 -4.27
N ALA A 225 7.97 -36.78 -4.90
CA ALA A 225 7.14 -35.60 -4.70
C ALA A 225 6.70 -35.56 -3.22
N PRO A 226 6.82 -34.42 -2.52
CA PRO A 226 6.12 -34.27 -1.26
C PRO A 226 4.62 -34.32 -1.56
N VAL A 227 3.91 -35.08 -0.75
CA VAL A 227 2.45 -35.19 -0.74
C VAL A 227 1.87 -33.78 -0.79
N ILE A 228 1.15 -33.47 -1.87
CA ILE A 228 0.36 -32.25 -2.01
C ILE A 228 -0.75 -32.37 -0.96
N SER A 229 -0.63 -31.61 0.12
CA SER A 229 -1.76 -31.34 1.00
C SER A 229 -2.87 -30.71 0.14
N ASP A 230 -4.05 -31.30 0.22
CA ASP A 230 -5.24 -30.93 -0.53
C ASP A 230 -5.53 -29.42 -0.36
N PRO A 231 -5.49 -28.58 -1.42
CA PRO A 231 -5.63 -27.13 -1.28
C PRO A 231 -7.10 -26.75 -1.26
N SER A 232 -7.80 -27.09 -0.17
CA SER A 232 -9.17 -26.60 0.08
C SER A 232 -9.26 -25.58 1.22
N THR A 233 -8.15 -25.25 1.88
CA THR A 233 -8.06 -24.04 2.72
C THR A 233 -7.68 -22.86 1.82
N LEU A 234 -8.68 -22.12 1.35
CA LEU A 234 -8.49 -20.82 0.69
C LEU A 234 -7.58 -19.94 1.58
N GLU A 235 -6.38 -19.66 1.09
CA GLU A 235 -5.41 -18.76 1.70
C GLU A 235 -6.09 -17.42 2.04
N PRO A 236 -5.91 -16.88 3.26
CA PRO A 236 -6.53 -15.62 3.62
C PRO A 236 -6.05 -14.53 2.66
N LYS A 237 -6.99 -13.92 1.95
CA LYS A 237 -6.72 -12.88 0.96
C LYS A 237 -7.40 -11.59 1.39
N PHE A 238 -6.60 -10.53 1.52
CA PHE A 238 -7.11 -9.19 1.74
C PHE A 238 -7.54 -8.56 0.43
N ASN A 239 -8.70 -7.92 0.46
CA ASN A 239 -9.27 -7.20 -0.68
C ASN A 239 -9.59 -5.77 -0.25
N LEU A 240 -9.47 -4.84 -1.20
CA LEU A 240 -9.75 -3.43 -0.98
C LEU A 240 -11.26 -3.24 -0.79
N LEU A 241 -11.64 -2.74 0.38
CA LEU A 241 -13.03 -2.48 0.76
C LEU A 241 -13.44 -1.06 0.36
N ALA A 242 -12.60 -0.08 0.71
CA ALA A 242 -12.85 1.34 0.49
C ALA A 242 -11.54 2.13 0.53
N HIS A 243 -11.58 3.39 0.11
CA HIS A 243 -10.44 4.30 0.26
C HIS A 243 -10.87 5.76 0.43
N VAL A 244 -9.96 6.59 0.95
CA VAL A 244 -10.08 8.05 1.00
C VAL A 244 -8.76 8.70 0.64
N THR A 245 -8.84 9.90 0.05
CA THR A 245 -7.68 10.68 -0.36
C THR A 245 -7.65 12.02 0.37
N LEU A 246 -6.64 12.20 1.22
CA LEU A 246 -6.42 13.41 2.00
C LEU A 246 -5.27 14.24 1.41
N LYS A 247 -5.58 15.49 1.10
CA LYS A 247 -4.66 16.55 0.65
C LYS A 247 -4.53 17.68 1.68
N LEU A 248 -3.68 18.67 1.39
CA LEU A 248 -3.42 19.84 2.23
C LEU A 248 -4.68 20.53 2.79
N LYS A 249 -5.74 20.68 1.99
CA LYS A 249 -7.03 21.27 2.43
C LYS A 249 -7.71 20.57 3.61
N HIS A 250 -7.35 19.31 3.88
CA HIS A 250 -7.89 18.55 5.00
C HIS A 250 -7.04 18.67 6.26
N VAL A 251 -5.84 19.24 6.18
CA VAL A 251 -4.98 19.48 7.35
C VAL A 251 -5.70 20.40 8.32
N HIS A 252 -5.84 19.96 9.56
CA HIS A 252 -6.52 20.68 10.61
C HIS A 252 -6.00 20.23 11.98
N GLY A 253 -5.91 21.15 12.93
CA GLY A 253 -5.43 20.83 14.28
C GLY A 253 -6.38 19.94 15.09
N GLY A 254 -7.65 19.86 14.69
CA GLY A 254 -8.69 19.05 15.32
C GLY A 254 -9.11 17.83 14.50
N PHE A 255 -10.00 17.05 15.11
CA PHE A 255 -10.62 15.87 14.53
C PHE A 255 -11.57 16.24 13.38
N LYS A 256 -11.50 15.51 12.27
CA LYS A 256 -12.37 15.71 11.11
C LYS A 256 -12.87 14.40 10.53
N THR A 257 -14.08 14.46 9.99
CA THR A 257 -14.71 13.38 9.23
C THR A 257 -14.39 13.53 7.74
N HIS A 258 -14.12 12.42 7.07
CA HIS A 258 -13.82 12.35 5.65
C HIS A 258 -14.60 11.23 4.99
N ASP A 259 -15.25 11.52 3.88
CA ASP A 259 -16.06 10.55 3.14
C ASP A 259 -15.19 9.47 2.50
N LEU A 260 -15.64 8.23 2.59
CA LEU A 260 -15.02 7.08 1.96
C LEU A 260 -15.61 6.85 0.57
N SER A 261 -14.76 6.45 -0.37
CA SER A 261 -15.17 5.85 -1.63
C SER A 261 -15.18 4.33 -1.48
N LEU A 262 -16.36 3.73 -1.53
CA LEU A 262 -16.55 2.28 -1.45
C LEU A 262 -16.11 1.61 -2.76
N VAL A 263 -15.41 0.49 -2.65
CA VAL A 263 -14.95 -0.32 -3.80
C VAL A 263 -15.69 -1.66 -3.84
N ALA A 264 -15.97 -2.24 -2.68
CA ALA A 264 -16.72 -3.49 -2.57
C ALA A 264 -18.22 -3.25 -2.35
N THR A 265 -18.99 -4.33 -2.45
CA THR A 265 -20.45 -4.36 -2.26
C THR A 265 -20.83 -5.34 -1.16
N GLU A 266 -22.08 -5.28 -0.70
CA GLU A 266 -22.62 -6.21 0.32
C GLU A 266 -22.55 -7.69 -0.12
N GLU A 267 -22.43 -7.99 -1.41
CA GLU A 267 -22.27 -9.38 -1.91
C GLU A 267 -20.85 -9.93 -1.72
N SER A 268 -19.89 -9.08 -1.34
CA SER A 268 -18.49 -9.47 -1.17
C SER A 268 -18.29 -10.26 0.12
N SER A 269 -17.60 -11.39 0.07
CA SER A 269 -17.35 -12.23 1.27
C SER A 269 -16.55 -11.53 2.37
N PHE A 270 -15.78 -10.50 2.01
CA PHE A 270 -14.98 -9.65 2.90
C PHE A 270 -15.67 -8.32 3.23
N TRP A 271 -16.97 -8.19 2.92
CA TRP A 271 -17.72 -6.98 3.21
C TRP A 271 -17.75 -6.69 4.72
N LEU A 272 -17.49 -5.43 5.06
CA LEU A 272 -17.77 -4.86 6.36
C LEU A 272 -18.75 -3.70 6.16
N PRO A 273 -19.81 -3.61 6.97
CA PRO A 273 -20.78 -2.54 6.83
C PRO A 273 -20.18 -1.25 7.36
N LEU A 274 -19.60 -0.45 6.47
CA LEU A 274 -19.02 0.85 6.82
C LEU A 274 -20.12 1.92 6.85
N TYR A 275 -20.02 2.88 7.76
CA TYR A 275 -20.90 4.05 7.78
C TYR A 275 -20.73 4.94 6.53
N GLY A 276 -19.58 4.82 5.84
CA GLY A 276 -19.27 5.59 4.64
C GLY A 276 -18.33 6.78 4.88
N ASN A 277 -17.77 6.90 6.08
CA ASN A 277 -16.74 7.88 6.39
C ASN A 277 -15.66 7.29 7.31
N ILE A 278 -14.56 8.02 7.43
CA ILE A 278 -13.59 7.87 8.51
C ILE A 278 -13.56 9.14 9.32
N CYS A 279 -12.98 9.05 10.50
CA CYS A 279 -12.57 10.22 11.25
C CYS A 279 -11.09 10.11 11.62
N CYS A 280 -10.35 11.22 11.53
CA CYS A 280 -8.96 11.28 11.93
C CYS A 280 -8.52 12.72 12.20
N ARG A 281 -7.35 12.87 12.81
CA ARG A 281 -6.64 14.14 12.90
C ARG A 281 -5.44 14.13 11.96
N LEU A 282 -5.42 15.06 11.00
CA LEU A 282 -4.35 15.21 10.02
C LEU A 282 -3.62 16.53 10.23
N VAL A 283 -2.35 16.46 10.63
CA VAL A 283 -1.51 17.63 10.93
C VAL A 283 -0.29 17.64 10.01
N ALA A 284 0.06 18.80 9.47
CA ALA A 284 1.31 19.00 8.74
C ALA A 284 2.21 19.98 9.51
N GLN A 285 3.46 19.60 9.72
CA GLN A 285 4.49 20.45 10.33
C GLN A 285 5.58 20.74 9.28
N PRO A 286 5.55 21.91 8.63
CA PRO A 286 6.57 22.30 7.66
C PRO A 286 7.91 22.60 8.38
N GLN A 287 9.03 22.22 7.77
CA GLN A 287 10.36 22.36 8.37
C GLN A 287 10.79 23.82 8.57
N CYS A 288 10.36 24.69 7.66
CA CYS A 288 10.61 26.14 7.70
C CYS A 288 10.10 26.84 8.97
N ILE A 289 9.11 26.28 9.67
CA ILE A 289 8.65 26.80 10.98
C ILE A 289 9.68 26.56 12.09
N LYS A 290 10.56 25.55 11.97
CA LYS A 290 11.60 25.26 12.97
C LYS A 290 12.85 26.10 12.79
N THR A 291 13.12 26.55 11.57
CA THR A 291 14.43 27.10 11.21
C THR A 291 14.47 28.63 11.22
N PHE A 292 13.35 29.33 11.03
CA PHE A 292 13.31 30.80 11.04
C PHE A 292 11.95 31.35 11.47
N ASN A 293 11.96 32.52 12.15
CA ASN A 293 10.83 33.44 12.35
C ASN A 293 10.32 34.04 11.01
N LEU A 294 10.12 33.20 9.99
CA LEU A 294 9.59 33.58 8.69
C LEU A 294 8.14 33.09 8.61
N GLN A 295 7.23 34.02 8.33
CA GLN A 295 5.84 33.71 8.02
C GLN A 295 5.77 32.83 6.77
N CYS A 296 5.73 31.51 6.94
CA CYS A 296 5.36 30.61 5.86
C CYS A 296 3.87 30.76 5.58
N LYS A 297 3.55 31.54 4.55
CA LYS A 297 2.21 31.57 3.96
C LYS A 297 1.98 30.27 3.19
N ILE A 298 1.45 29.27 3.87
CA ILE A 298 0.88 28.09 3.22
C ILE A 298 -0.43 28.54 2.56
N LYS A 299 -0.40 28.82 1.25
CA LYS A 299 -1.64 29.02 0.48
C LYS A 299 -2.23 27.66 0.15
N ALA A 300 -3.44 27.41 0.64
CA ALA A 300 -4.27 26.25 0.32
C ALA A 300 -4.93 26.38 -1.05
#